data_AF-A0AA35WH89-F1
#
_entry.id   AF-A0AA35WH89-F1
#
_cell.length_a   1.000
_cell.length_b   1.000
_cell.length_c   1.000
_cell.angle_alpha   90.00
_cell.angle_beta   90.00
_cell.angle_gamma   90.00
#
_symmetry.space_group_name_H-M   'P 1'
#
loop_
_entity.id
_entity.type
_entity.pdbx_description
1 polymer ?
#
loop_
_entity_poly.entity_id
_entity_poly.type
_entity_poly.pdbx_seq_one_letter_code
_entity_poly.pdbx_strand_id
1 'polypeptide(L)'
;MRDILFVCALDSFHYLHNEELNETIDLSRNNIAWKTDREVRFRNDSNLAADLEGTNRPPNWPYNVSEIGDGLGNESLIVWFRASAFPWFRKLYAHPRGDTDLRPGNYSLLITYNYPVDNSEDVSPSSSQSCPG
;
A
#
# COMPACT_ATOMS: atom_id res chain seq x y z
N MET A 1 -11.60 -13.98 -14.05
CA MET A 1 -11.29 -13.46 -12.70
C MET A 1 -9.80 -13.23 -12.67
N ARG A 2 -9.33 -12.02 -12.99
CA ARG A 2 -7.90 -11.70 -12.93
C ARG A 2 -7.64 -11.21 -11.53
N ASP A 3 -6.91 -11.99 -10.76
CA ASP A 3 -6.51 -11.63 -9.40
C ASP A 3 -5.57 -10.43 -9.47
N ILE A 4 -6.10 -9.25 -9.16
CA ILE A 4 -5.37 -7.99 -9.10
C ILE A 4 -4.53 -8.02 -7.82
N LEU A 5 -3.32 -8.57 -7.92
CA LEU A 5 -2.31 -8.40 -6.88
C LEU A 5 -1.67 -7.02 -7.06
N PHE A 6 -2.10 -6.11 -6.17
CA PHE A 6 -2.00 -4.64 -6.19
C PHE A 6 -0.66 -4.10 -5.65
N VAL A 7 0.45 -4.83 -5.75
CA VAL A 7 1.71 -4.34 -5.14
C VAL A 7 2.48 -3.39 -6.04
N CYS A 8 2.27 -3.38 -7.36
CA CYS A 8 2.59 -2.20 -8.18
C CYS A 8 1.70 -0.99 -7.88
N ALA A 9 0.64 -1.14 -7.07
CA ALA A 9 -0.50 -0.24 -7.06
C ALA A 9 -0.71 0.52 -5.73
N LEU A 10 0.22 0.39 -4.79
CA LEU A 10 0.21 1.31 -3.65
C LEU A 10 0.73 2.66 -4.14
N ASP A 11 -0.21 3.57 -4.39
CA ASP A 11 0.10 4.98 -4.48
C ASP A 11 0.90 5.37 -3.23
N SER A 12 2.05 6.01 -3.43
CA SER A 12 2.88 6.43 -2.30
C SER A 12 2.35 7.78 -1.79
N PHE A 13 1.71 7.76 -0.62
CA PHE A 13 1.40 8.99 0.10
C PHE A 13 2.65 9.43 0.86
N HIS A 14 3.13 10.63 0.58
CA HIS A 14 4.40 11.11 1.14
C HIS A 14 4.19 11.86 2.46
N TYR A 15 3.40 12.92 2.44
CA TYR A 15 3.17 13.75 3.61
C TYR A 15 1.84 14.51 3.51
N LEU A 16 1.29 14.82 4.68
CA LEU A 16 0.16 15.73 4.86
C LEU A 16 0.70 17.04 5.40
N HIS A 17 0.50 18.14 4.70
CA HIS A 17 1.02 19.46 5.07
C HIS A 17 -0.12 20.44 5.39
N ASN A 18 -0.06 21.08 6.54
CA ASN A 18 -0.93 22.19 6.89
C ASN A 18 -0.32 23.51 6.40
N GLU A 19 -1.00 24.19 5.48
CA GLU A 19 -0.48 25.41 4.86
C GLU A 19 -0.54 26.63 5.78
N GLU A 20 -1.50 26.68 6.71
CA GLU A 20 -1.68 27.81 7.63
C GLU A 20 -0.63 27.84 8.75
N LEU A 21 -0.27 26.65 9.25
CA LEU A 21 0.72 26.48 10.31
C LEU A 21 2.11 26.17 9.77
N ASN A 22 2.24 25.91 8.46
CA ASN A 22 3.46 25.42 7.82
C ASN A 22 4.01 24.17 8.54
N GLU A 23 3.11 23.27 8.93
CA GLU A 23 3.39 22.07 9.72
C GLU A 23 3.18 20.82 8.87
N THR A 24 4.13 19.90 8.89
CA THR A 24 4.00 18.59 8.24
C THR A 24 3.59 17.55 9.27
N ILE A 25 2.46 16.89 9.02
CA ILE A 25 1.94 15.81 9.85
C ILE A 25 2.55 14.50 9.40
N ASP A 26 3.22 13.83 10.33
CA ASP A 26 3.76 12.49 10.11
C ASP A 26 2.62 11.45 10.13
N LEU A 27 2.52 10.68 9.04
CA LEU A 27 1.54 9.63 8.87
C LEU A 27 2.20 8.26 9.14
N SER A 28 1.80 7.62 10.23
CA SER A 28 2.23 6.29 10.61
C SER A 28 1.49 5.22 9.80
N ARG A 29 2.25 4.27 9.25
CA ARG A 29 1.76 3.04 8.58
C ARG A 29 1.83 1.80 9.47
N ASN A 30 2.11 1.99 10.75
CA ASN A 30 2.17 0.93 11.76
C ASN A 30 0.82 0.78 12.46
N ASN A 31 0.50 -0.42 12.97
CA ASN A 31 -0.76 -0.74 13.64
C ASN A 31 -2.03 -0.46 12.80
N ILE A 32 -1.94 -0.55 11.48
CA ILE A 32 -3.06 -0.47 10.55
C ILE A 32 -3.72 -1.84 10.30
N ALA A 33 -2.99 -2.94 10.53
CA ALA A 33 -3.51 -4.29 10.43
C ALA A 33 -3.94 -4.84 11.81
N TRP A 34 -4.91 -5.75 11.83
CA TRP A 34 -5.33 -6.41 13.07
C TRP A 34 -4.16 -7.16 13.68
N LYS A 35 -4.02 -7.07 15.01
CA LYS A 35 -2.98 -7.78 15.78
C LYS A 35 -2.94 -9.27 15.45
N THR A 36 -4.09 -9.92 15.31
CA THR A 36 -4.19 -11.34 14.96
C THR A 36 -3.65 -11.65 13.56
N ASP A 37 -3.90 -10.78 12.58
CA ASP A 37 -3.41 -11.01 11.22
C ASP A 37 -1.88 -10.92 11.19
N ARG A 38 -1.33 -9.90 11.87
CA ARG A 38 0.12 -9.68 11.98
C ARG A 38 0.82 -10.80 12.74
N GLU A 39 0.28 -11.21 13.88
CA GLU A 39 0.98 -12.12 14.79
C GLU A 39 0.71 -13.59 14.50
N VAL A 40 -0.38 -13.96 13.81
CA VAL A 40 -0.78 -15.37 13.62
C VAL A 40 -0.77 -15.78 12.15
N ARG A 41 -1.30 -14.94 11.26
CA ARG A 41 -1.56 -15.34 9.87
C ARG A 41 -0.41 -15.03 8.93
N PHE A 42 0.21 -13.86 9.07
CA PHE A 42 1.26 -13.38 8.18
C PHE A 42 2.58 -13.28 8.95
N ARG A 43 3.32 -14.39 8.99
CA ARG A 43 4.61 -14.49 9.68
C ARG A 43 5.72 -14.62 8.65
N ASN A 44 6.84 -13.95 8.93
CA ASN A 44 8.10 -14.27 8.27
C ASN A 44 8.73 -15.43 9.02
N ASP A 45 9.11 -16.47 8.28
CA ASP A 45 10.04 -17.46 8.79
C ASP A 45 11.44 -16.85 8.91
N SER A 46 12.33 -17.54 9.62
CA SER A 46 13.64 -17.00 10.01
C SER A 46 14.52 -16.59 8.82
N ASN A 47 14.30 -17.17 7.64
CA ASN A 47 14.98 -16.79 6.39
C ASN A 47 13.98 -16.69 5.23
N LEU A 48 13.12 -15.68 5.25
CA LEU A 48 12.13 -15.41 4.19
C LEU A 48 12.74 -15.46 2.77
N ALA A 49 13.98 -14.99 2.57
CA ALA A 49 14.65 -15.03 1.27
C ALA A 49 15.00 -16.46 0.81
N ALA A 50 15.35 -17.34 1.74
CA ALA A 50 15.63 -18.75 1.45
C ALA A 50 14.32 -19.52 1.20
N ASP A 51 13.25 -19.22 1.93
CA ASP A 51 11.95 -19.87 1.75
C ASP A 51 11.29 -19.50 0.41
N LEU A 52 11.63 -18.32 -0.12
CA LEU A 52 11.20 -17.85 -1.43
C LEU A 52 12.17 -18.24 -2.56
N GLU A 53 13.25 -18.99 -2.27
CA GLU A 53 14.21 -19.44 -3.26
C GLU A 53 13.53 -20.37 -4.28
N GLY A 54 13.53 -19.98 -5.55
CA GLY A 54 12.82 -20.70 -6.62
C GLY A 54 11.37 -20.26 -6.83
N THR A 55 10.86 -19.29 -6.06
CA THR A 55 9.58 -18.63 -6.35
C THR A 55 9.81 -17.36 -7.17
N ASN A 56 8.93 -17.11 -8.14
CA ASN A 56 8.95 -15.85 -8.89
C ASN A 56 8.02 -14.82 -8.24
N ARG A 57 8.44 -13.55 -8.24
CA ARG A 57 7.54 -12.46 -7.90
C ARG A 57 6.30 -12.44 -8.79
N PRO A 58 5.16 -11.96 -8.29
CA PRO A 58 4.01 -11.76 -9.13
C PRO A 58 4.29 -10.75 -10.27
N PRO A 59 3.63 -10.88 -11.43
CA PRO A 59 3.97 -10.13 -12.65
C PRO A 59 3.95 -8.60 -12.53
N ASN A 60 3.11 -8.05 -11.63
CA ASN A 60 2.94 -6.62 -11.40
C ASN A 60 3.50 -6.19 -10.04
N TRP A 61 4.63 -6.75 -9.63
CA TRP A 61 5.32 -6.33 -8.41
C TRP A 61 6.70 -5.77 -8.79
N PRO A 62 7.05 -4.55 -8.36
CA PRO A 62 8.34 -3.96 -8.69
C PRO A 62 9.49 -4.63 -7.94
N TYR A 63 9.21 -5.16 -6.74
CA TYR A 63 10.17 -5.77 -5.83
C TYR A 63 9.66 -7.13 -5.35
N ASN A 64 10.58 -7.99 -4.92
CA ASN A 64 10.20 -9.24 -4.24
C ASN A 64 9.60 -8.95 -2.87
N VAL A 65 8.78 -9.87 -2.33
CA VAL A 65 8.23 -9.74 -0.97
C VAL A 65 9.36 -9.52 0.04
N SER A 66 10.47 -10.25 -0.09
CA SER A 66 11.65 -10.14 0.79
C SER A 66 12.31 -8.76 0.79
N GLU A 67 12.09 -7.95 -0.24
CA GLU A 67 12.66 -6.60 -0.39
C GLU A 67 11.71 -5.50 0.11
N ILE A 68 10.43 -5.85 0.36
CA ILE A 68 9.39 -4.89 0.75
C ILE A 68 9.30 -4.82 2.28
N GLY A 69 10.08 -3.92 2.88
CA GLY A 69 10.05 -3.67 4.33
C GLY A 69 10.17 -4.95 5.15
N ASP A 70 9.16 -5.24 5.99
CA ASP A 70 9.09 -6.44 6.82
C ASP A 70 8.49 -7.67 6.08
N GLY A 71 8.62 -7.77 4.76
CA GLY A 71 8.18 -8.94 4.01
C GLY A 71 6.69 -9.22 4.08
N LEU A 72 6.32 -10.45 4.46
CA LEU A 72 4.91 -10.83 4.68
C LEU A 72 4.28 -10.11 5.86
N GLY A 73 5.10 -9.65 6.82
CA GLY A 73 4.67 -8.86 7.97
C GLY A 73 4.31 -7.41 7.62
N ASN A 74 4.54 -6.96 6.39
CA ASN A 74 4.21 -5.60 5.97
C ASN A 74 2.70 -5.35 6.15
N GLU A 75 2.33 -4.41 7.02
CA GLU A 75 0.93 -4.20 7.37
C GLU A 75 0.07 -3.69 6.22
N SER A 76 0.65 -2.88 5.32
CA SER A 76 -0.06 -2.38 4.13
C SER A 76 -0.41 -3.54 3.20
N LEU A 77 0.52 -4.49 3.07
CA LEU A 77 0.30 -5.73 2.33
C LEU A 77 -0.79 -6.60 2.98
N ILE A 78 -0.76 -6.74 4.31
CA ILE A 78 -1.78 -7.49 5.07
C ILE A 78 -3.19 -6.89 4.91
N VAL A 79 -3.31 -5.57 5.04
CA VAL A 79 -4.58 -4.86 4.83
C VAL A 79 -5.09 -5.09 3.41
N TRP A 80 -4.21 -5.18 2.42
CA TRP A 80 -4.58 -5.47 1.05
C TRP A 80 -5.08 -6.90 0.85
N PHE A 81 -4.39 -7.89 1.43
CA PHE A 81 -4.78 -9.30 1.33
C PHE A 81 -6.14 -9.62 1.95
N ARG A 82 -6.68 -8.77 2.83
CA ARG A 82 -8.05 -8.92 3.30
C ARG A 82 -9.05 -8.60 2.20
N ALA A 83 -9.73 -9.61 1.69
CA ALA A 83 -10.80 -9.43 0.71
C ALA A 83 -11.92 -8.53 1.28
N SER A 84 -12.37 -7.58 0.46
CA SER A 84 -13.52 -6.73 0.77
C SER A 84 -14.79 -7.39 0.23
N ALA A 85 -15.88 -7.30 0.98
CA ALA A 85 -17.15 -7.93 0.60
C ALA A 85 -17.90 -7.19 -0.52
N PHE A 86 -17.54 -5.93 -0.79
CA PHE A 86 -18.21 -5.05 -1.75
C PHE A 86 -17.23 -4.54 -2.82
N PRO A 87 -17.72 -4.20 -4.03
CA PRO A 87 -16.89 -3.66 -5.11
C PRO A 87 -16.38 -2.24 -4.80
N TRP A 88 -17.14 -1.46 -4.02
CA TRP A 88 -16.69 -0.16 -3.51
C TRP A 88 -16.22 -0.34 -2.07
N PHE A 89 -14.91 -0.30 -1.86
CA PHE A 89 -14.31 -0.48 -0.55
C PHE A 89 -13.23 0.56 -0.28
N ARG A 90 -13.01 0.82 1.00
CA ARG A 90 -11.91 1.65 1.50
C ARG A 90 -11.03 0.80 2.41
N LYS A 91 -9.73 1.02 2.34
CA LYS A 91 -8.72 0.36 3.17
C LYS A 91 -7.91 1.41 3.91
N LEU A 92 -7.49 1.09 5.12
CA LEU A 92 -6.66 1.97 5.93
C LEU A 92 -5.24 1.98 5.36
N TYR A 93 -4.75 3.15 4.97
CA TYR A 93 -3.37 3.32 4.48
C TYR A 93 -2.42 3.79 5.60
N ALA A 94 -2.80 4.84 6.31
CA ALA A 94 -2.01 5.42 7.40
C ALA A 94 -2.92 6.18 8.38
N HIS A 95 -2.36 6.51 9.55
CA HIS A 95 -2.99 7.37 10.55
C HIS A 95 -1.98 8.41 11.05
N PRO A 96 -2.40 9.59 11.54
CA PRO A 96 -1.50 10.55 12.18
C PRO A 96 -0.72 9.91 13.33
N ARG A 97 0.59 10.19 13.42
CA ARG A 97 1.40 9.68 14.52
C ARG A 97 1.03 10.38 15.84
N GLY A 98 0.49 9.61 16.77
CA GLY A 98 0.06 10.08 18.10
C GLY A 98 -1.42 10.50 18.13
N ASP A 99 -1.90 10.89 19.31
CA ASP A 99 -3.24 11.46 19.51
C ASP A 99 -3.21 12.96 19.24
N THR A 100 -2.83 13.35 18.03
CA THR A 100 -2.84 14.75 17.60
C THR A 100 -4.09 15.03 16.79
N ASP A 101 -4.97 15.85 17.35
CA ASP A 101 -6.13 16.37 16.61
C ASP A 101 -5.64 17.28 15.47
N LEU A 102 -6.20 17.04 14.28
CA LEU A 102 -5.98 17.89 13.12
C LEU A 102 -6.66 19.24 13.36
N ARG A 103 -5.87 20.30 13.40
CA ARG A 103 -6.40 21.67 13.52
C ARG A 103 -7.17 22.05 12.27
N PRO A 104 -8.20 22.91 12.37
CA PRO A 104 -8.86 23.44 11.18
C PRO A 104 -7.84 24.20 10.33
N GLY A 105 -7.90 24.01 9.02
CA GLY A 105 -7.06 24.71 8.06
C GLY A 105 -6.97 23.98 6.72
N ASN A 106 -6.22 24.57 5.79
CA ASN A 106 -5.97 23.97 4.49
C ASN A 106 -4.85 22.93 4.56
N TYR A 107 -5.13 21.76 4.00
CA TYR A 107 -4.22 20.63 3.95
C TYR A 107 -3.90 20.23 2.52
N SER A 108 -2.61 20.06 2.25
CA SER A 108 -2.08 19.55 1.00
C SER A 108 -1.55 18.13 1.19
N LEU A 109 -1.90 17.23 0.27
CA LEU A 109 -1.51 15.82 0.29
C LEU A 109 -0.80 15.46 -1.01
N LEU A 110 0.45 15.01 -0.91
CA LEU A 110 1.22 14.56 -2.06
C LEU A 110 1.06 13.04 -2.27
N ILE A 111 0.51 12.68 -3.42
CA ILE A 111 0.27 11.28 -3.83
C ILE A 111 1.06 11.01 -5.10
N THR A 112 1.87 9.94 -5.09
CA THR A 112 2.45 9.38 -6.32
C THR A 112 1.49 8.35 -6.89
N TYR A 113 0.95 8.63 -8.08
CA TYR A 113 -0.01 7.78 -8.77
C TYR A 113 0.70 6.63 -9.49
N ASN A 114 0.58 5.43 -8.94
CA ASN A 114 1.21 4.21 -9.45
C ASN A 114 0.17 3.22 -10.03
N TYR A 115 -1.10 3.37 -9.68
CA TYR A 115 -2.15 2.46 -10.14
C TYR A 115 -3.14 3.10 -11.11
N PRO A 116 -3.16 2.70 -12.40
CA PRO A 116 -4.12 3.23 -13.36
C PRO A 116 -5.53 2.64 -13.14
N VAL A 117 -6.46 3.47 -12.65
CA VAL A 117 -7.87 3.09 -12.41
C VAL A 117 -8.75 3.29 -13.64
N ASP A 118 -8.32 4.14 -14.58
CA ASP A 118 -9.12 4.63 -15.71
C ASP A 118 -9.47 3.56 -16.76
N ASN A 119 -8.80 2.40 -16.72
CA ASN A 119 -8.94 1.35 -17.74
C ASN A 119 -10.13 0.40 -17.47
N SER A 120 -11.01 0.75 -16.52
CA SER A 120 -12.17 -0.08 -16.13
C SER A 120 -13.45 0.29 -16.88
N GLU A 121 -13.43 1.35 -17.68
CA GLU A 121 -14.43 1.66 -18.71
C GLU A 121 -13.79 1.57 -20.10
N ASP A 122 -14.55 1.01 -21.04
CA ASP A 122 -14.20 0.71 -22.43
C ASP A 122 -13.69 1.97 -23.17
N VAL A 123 -12.38 2.21 -23.13
CA VAL A 123 -11.71 3.16 -24.02
C VAL A 123 -10.47 2.49 -24.61
N SER A 124 -10.46 2.46 -25.94
CA SER A 124 -9.44 1.81 -26.78
C SER A 124 -8.03 2.33 -26.49
N PRO A 125 -6.98 1.52 -26.74
CA PRO A 125 -5.69 1.67 -26.08
C PRO A 125 -4.81 2.70 -26.78
N SER A 126 -4.34 3.70 -26.04
CA SER A 126 -3.11 4.41 -26.42
C SER A 126 -2.30 4.82 -25.20
N SER A 127 -1.62 3.86 -24.58
CA SER A 127 -0.20 3.97 -24.19
C SER A 127 0.14 2.86 -23.20
N SER A 128 1.01 1.95 -23.63
CA SER A 128 1.70 1.00 -22.79
C SER A 128 2.58 1.73 -21.77
N GLN A 129 2.16 1.77 -20.51
CA GLN A 129 3.07 2.07 -19.40
C GLN A 129 3.41 0.77 -18.68
N SER A 130 4.54 0.20 -19.09
CA SER A 130 5.27 -0.80 -18.33
C SER A 130 5.98 -0.12 -17.16
N CYS A 131 5.90 -0.70 -15.97
CA CYS A 131 6.68 -0.24 -14.81
C CYS A 131 8.19 -0.39 -15.11
N PRO A 132 9.02 0.62 -14.79
CA PRO A 132 10.47 0.51 -14.96
C PRO A 132 11.02 -0.59 -14.03
N GLY A 133 11.92 -1.41 -14.60
CA GLY A 133 12.56 -2.55 -13.94
C GLY A 133 13.83 -2.19 -13.19
#